data_AF-A0AAV9P207-F1
#
_entry.id   AF-A0AAV9P207-F1
#
_cell.length_a   1.000
_cell.length_b   1.000
_cell.length_c   1.000
_cell.angle_alpha   90.00
_cell.angle_beta   90.00
_cell.angle_gamma   90.00
#
_symmetry.space_group_name_H-M   'P 1'
#
loop_
_entity.id
_entity.type
_entity.pdbx_description
1 polymer ?
#
loop_
_entity_poly.entity_id
_entity_poly.type
_entity_poly.pdbx_seq_one_letter_code
_entity_poly.pdbx_strand_id
1 'polypeptide(L)'
;MSLSPNISAAGRFIGHRRGRSSAVDIQINGLDEPQEKTSEGLQPLLEHEKYDRLPERRPRNNAFLAALWAASLIFTCLITWLLTRLYYDRASEGFAAGFPTELRAARSAISTSIQQFTGSLDFNGHHGFVPPDSPSLAYMGSGPSIDAAWDTLTADRYFLLTDDEAREAYGADPAQYWNVHHGGYVAGLDVLHSLHCVNHLRMSLYPDVYPQDPVDGVMQ
;
A
#
# COMPACT_ATOMS: atom_id res chain seq x y z
N MET A 1 -16.57 24.83 24.73
CA MET A 1 -16.27 23.60 25.48
C MET A 1 -15.70 22.60 24.47
N SER A 2 -14.41 22.61 24.17
CA SER A 2 -13.27 22.13 24.98
C SER A 2 -13.21 20.61 25.11
N LEU A 3 -12.15 20.05 24.50
CA LEU A 3 -11.43 18.79 24.79
C LEU A 3 -11.81 17.50 24.03
N SER A 4 -10.94 17.14 23.07
CA SER A 4 -10.30 15.80 23.07
C SER A 4 -9.08 15.84 24.02
N PRO A 5 -8.27 14.77 24.24
CA PRO A 5 -8.44 13.32 24.00
C PRO A 5 -8.03 12.46 25.24
N ASN A 6 -8.11 11.12 25.20
CA ASN A 6 -6.96 10.23 25.47
C ASN A 6 -7.32 8.74 25.45
N ILE A 7 -6.60 8.01 24.59
CA ILE A 7 -6.43 6.55 24.63
C ILE A 7 -5.14 6.32 25.44
N SER A 8 -5.20 5.50 26.49
CA SER A 8 -4.01 5.06 27.24
C SER A 8 -3.92 3.54 27.22
N ALA A 9 -2.94 3.02 26.48
CA ALA A 9 -2.44 1.66 26.59
C ALA A 9 -1.45 1.57 27.76
N ALA A 10 -1.64 0.61 28.67
CA ALA A 10 -0.69 0.30 29.72
C ALA A 10 -0.27 -1.17 29.62
N GLY A 11 0.95 -1.39 29.11
CA GLY A 11 1.63 -2.69 29.12
C GLY A 11 2.14 -3.03 30.53
N ARG A 12 1.94 -4.28 30.94
CA ARG A 12 2.47 -4.84 32.20
C ARG A 12 3.66 -5.73 31.88
N PHE A 13 4.85 -5.25 32.19
CA PHE A 13 6.08 -6.04 32.28
C PHE A 13 6.24 -6.52 33.73
N ILE A 14 6.30 -7.84 33.95
CA ILE A 14 6.64 -8.43 35.26
C ILE A 14 7.98 -9.15 35.09
N GLY A 15 9.03 -8.52 35.62
CA GLY A 15 10.36 -9.11 35.77
C GLY A 15 10.42 -10.01 37.01
N HIS A 16 11.00 -11.19 36.86
CA HIS A 16 11.22 -12.14 37.95
C HIS A 16 12.50 -11.79 38.74
N ARG A 17 12.36 -11.67 40.07
CA ARG A 17 13.43 -11.37 41.04
C ARG A 17 14.42 -12.53 41.24
N ARG A 18 15.67 -12.13 41.48
CA ARG A 18 16.82 -12.91 41.98
C ARG A 18 16.58 -13.57 43.35
N GLY A 19 17.16 -14.76 43.50
CA GLY A 19 18.22 -15.05 44.49
C GLY A 19 17.82 -15.21 45.95
N ARG A 20 17.88 -16.44 46.47
CA ARG A 20 18.10 -16.72 47.89
C ARG A 20 19.03 -17.92 48.04
N SER A 21 20.28 -17.62 48.40
CA SER A 21 21.27 -18.59 48.87
C SER A 21 21.02 -18.81 50.36
N SER A 22 20.95 -20.06 50.81
CA SER A 22 20.93 -20.42 52.22
C SER A 22 22.12 -21.33 52.49
N ALA A 23 23.08 -20.80 53.24
CA ALA A 23 24.18 -21.55 53.83
C ALA A 23 23.62 -22.46 54.94
N VAL A 24 24.16 -23.67 55.03
CA VAL A 24 23.97 -24.57 56.15
C VAL A 24 25.36 -24.85 56.73
N ASP A 25 25.57 -24.35 57.94
CA ASP A 25 26.74 -24.62 58.77
C ASP A 25 26.68 -26.07 59.28
N ILE A 26 27.78 -26.81 59.16
CA ILE A 26 27.97 -28.10 59.82
C ILE A 26 29.12 -27.97 60.81
N GLN A 27 28.76 -28.18 62.07
CA GLN A 27 29.62 -28.17 63.25
C GLN A 27 30.46 -29.45 63.31
N ILE A 28 31.78 -29.32 63.46
CA ILE A 28 32.72 -30.44 63.66
C ILE A 28 33.13 -30.46 65.13
N ASN A 29 32.95 -31.57 65.83
CA ASN A 29 33.48 -31.81 67.18
C ASN A 29 33.83 -33.30 67.40
N GLY A 30 34.99 -33.55 68.01
CA GLY A 30 35.40 -34.83 68.67
C GLY A 30 36.33 -35.72 67.84
N LEU A 31 37.66 -35.60 67.97
CA LEU A 31 38.58 -36.35 68.87
C LEU A 31 38.81 -37.83 68.45
N ASP A 32 39.98 -38.14 67.88
CA ASP A 32 41.02 -38.99 68.51
C ASP A 32 42.23 -39.26 67.57
N GLU A 33 43.40 -39.47 68.19
CA GLU A 33 44.73 -39.71 67.62
C GLU A 33 44.87 -40.98 66.73
N PRO A 34 45.94 -41.08 65.91
CA PRO A 34 46.01 -42.01 64.78
C PRO A 34 46.37 -43.43 65.21
N GLN A 35 45.47 -44.39 64.97
CA GLN A 35 45.80 -45.82 64.99
C GLN A 35 46.24 -46.25 63.59
N GLU A 36 47.55 -46.45 63.45
CA GLU A 36 48.20 -47.15 62.35
C GLU A 36 47.62 -48.57 62.26
N LYS A 37 46.82 -48.84 61.21
CA LYS A 37 46.23 -50.15 60.97
C LYS A 37 46.39 -50.55 59.50
N THR A 38 47.49 -51.27 59.27
CA THR A 38 47.70 -52.37 58.31
C THR A 38 47.03 -52.26 56.92
N SER A 39 47.88 -52.05 55.91
CA SER A 39 47.57 -52.02 54.48
C SER A 39 47.18 -53.37 53.84
N GLU A 40 46.69 -54.33 54.61
CA GLU A 40 46.38 -55.70 54.16
C GLU A 40 44.88 -55.99 54.00
N GLY A 41 44.04 -54.95 54.00
CA GLY A 41 42.60 -55.06 53.72
C GLY A 41 42.11 -54.31 52.48
N LEU A 42 42.96 -53.54 51.79
CA LEU A 42 42.53 -52.61 50.73
C LEU A 42 42.70 -53.17 49.29
N GLN A 43 42.84 -54.49 49.14
CA GLN A 43 43.12 -55.11 47.85
C GLN A 43 41.96 -55.82 47.13
N PRO A 44 40.78 -56.15 47.71
CA PRO A 44 39.68 -56.68 46.90
C PRO A 44 38.66 -55.61 46.45
N LEU A 45 38.77 -54.34 46.84
CA LEU A 45 37.83 -53.28 46.43
C LEU A 45 38.29 -52.43 45.24
N LEU A 46 39.42 -52.76 44.63
CA LEU A 46 39.89 -52.17 43.37
C LEU A 46 39.72 -53.15 42.20
N GLU A 47 38.71 -54.01 42.27
CA GLU A 47 38.25 -54.74 41.10
C GLU A 47 37.50 -53.77 40.19
N HIS A 48 38.26 -53.21 39.26
CA HIS A 48 37.88 -52.52 38.02
C HIS A 48 36.36 -52.38 37.77
N GLU A 49 35.70 -51.43 38.44
CA GLU A 49 34.55 -50.77 37.81
C GLU A 49 35.13 -50.00 36.62
N LYS A 50 35.06 -50.64 35.46
CA LYS A 50 35.34 -50.04 34.17
C LYS A 50 34.28 -48.95 34.00
N TYR A 51 34.60 -47.73 34.41
CA TYR A 51 33.87 -46.56 33.98
C TYR A 51 33.95 -46.54 32.46
N ASP A 52 32.90 -47.02 31.80
CA ASP A 52 32.71 -46.79 30.38
C ASP A 52 32.79 -45.29 30.18
N ARG A 53 33.83 -44.83 29.47
CA ARG A 53 33.96 -43.42 29.11
C ARG A 53 32.67 -43.05 28.41
N LEU A 54 31.88 -42.16 29.03
CA LEU A 54 30.74 -41.55 28.36
C LEU A 54 31.23 -41.07 26.99
N PRO A 55 30.52 -41.36 25.89
CA PRO A 55 30.98 -41.03 24.56
C PRO A 55 31.34 -39.54 24.51
N GLU A 56 32.56 -39.22 24.07
CA GLU A 56 32.97 -37.84 23.83
C GLU A 56 31.89 -37.17 22.98
N ARG A 57 31.28 -36.09 23.49
CA ARG A 57 30.32 -35.29 22.74
C ARG A 57 31.02 -34.79 21.47
N ARG A 58 30.72 -35.40 20.32
CA ARG A 58 31.13 -34.88 19.01
C ARG A 58 30.76 -33.40 18.93
N PRO A 59 31.69 -32.51 18.52
CA PRO A 59 31.35 -31.10 18.33
C PRO A 59 30.21 -31.02 17.33
N ARG A 60 29.06 -30.54 17.78
CA ARG A 60 27.88 -30.39 16.93
C ARG A 60 28.22 -29.35 15.88
N ASN A 61 28.28 -29.75 14.62
CA ASN A 61 28.63 -28.87 13.50
C ASN A 61 27.52 -27.82 13.32
N ASN A 62 27.62 -26.73 14.08
CA ASN A 62 26.64 -25.64 14.09
C ASN A 62 26.72 -24.79 12.81
N ALA A 63 27.64 -25.07 11.89
CA ALA A 63 27.79 -24.34 10.63
C ALA A 63 26.51 -24.40 9.78
N PHE A 64 25.80 -25.53 9.78
CA PHE A 64 24.52 -25.65 9.07
C PHE A 64 23.43 -24.75 9.69
N LEU A 65 23.33 -24.72 11.02
CA LEU A 65 22.39 -23.85 11.73
C LEU A 65 22.75 -22.37 11.55
N ALA A 66 24.05 -22.03 11.57
CA ALA A 66 24.54 -20.68 11.30
C ALA A 66 24.25 -20.25 9.86
N ALA A 67 24.41 -21.15 8.88
CA ALA A 67 24.08 -20.90 7.49
C ALA A 67 22.57 -20.68 7.27
N LEU A 68 21.71 -21.47 7.93
CA LEU A 68 20.26 -21.25 7.90
C LEU A 68 19.86 -19.91 8.53
N TRP A 69 20.50 -19.52 9.64
CA TRP A 69 20.32 -18.21 10.26
C TRP A 69 20.75 -17.06 9.32
N ALA A 70 21.93 -17.17 8.72
CA ALA A 70 22.43 -16.18 7.77
C ALA A 70 21.53 -16.05 6.53
N ALA A 71 21.08 -17.18 5.97
CA ALA A 71 20.16 -17.20 4.85
C ALA A 71 18.81 -16.55 5.18
N SER A 72 18.28 -16.77 6.38
CA SER A 72 17.06 -16.12 6.87
C SER A 72 17.22 -14.60 6.97
N LEU A 73 18.36 -14.12 7.47
CA LEU A 73 18.64 -12.68 7.52
C LEU A 73 18.75 -12.07 6.12
N ILE A 74 19.45 -12.72 5.19
CA ILE A 74 19.57 -12.26 3.80
C ILE A 74 18.19 -12.22 3.14
N PHE A 75 17.37 -13.27 3.31
CA PHE A 75 16.03 -13.34 2.75
C PHE A 75 15.12 -12.25 3.33
N THR A 76 15.20 -12.00 4.64
CA THR A 76 14.43 -10.93 5.30
C THR A 76 14.87 -9.55 4.81
N CYS A 77 16.18 -9.30 4.67
CA CYS A 77 16.70 -8.06 4.11
C CYS A 77 16.26 -7.86 2.66
N LEU A 78 16.31 -8.91 1.84
CA LEU A 78 15.87 -8.87 0.44
C LEU A 78 14.37 -8.58 0.35
N ILE A 79 13.55 -9.28 1.12
CA ILE A 79 12.10 -9.02 1.18
C ILE A 79 11.84 -7.59 1.64
N THR A 80 12.50 -7.13 2.69
CA THR A 80 12.29 -5.78 3.22
C THR A 80 12.68 -4.72 2.19
N TRP A 81 13.79 -4.91 1.49
CA TRP A 81 14.22 -4.05 0.40
C TRP A 81 13.22 -4.04 -0.76
N LEU A 82 12.75 -5.21 -1.21
CA LEU A 82 11.74 -5.32 -2.27
C LEU A 82 10.42 -4.67 -1.86
N LEU A 83 9.94 -4.91 -0.63
CA LEU A 83 8.71 -4.30 -0.12
C LEU A 83 8.83 -2.79 0.03
N THR A 84 10.00 -2.31 0.44
CA THR A 84 10.28 -0.87 0.54
C THR A 84 10.28 -0.24 -0.85
N ARG A 85 10.93 -0.86 -1.83
CA ARG A 85 10.88 -0.43 -3.25
C ARG A 85 9.45 -0.35 -3.77
N LEU A 86 8.68 -1.43 -3.63
CA LEU A 86 7.28 -1.49 -4.06
C LEU A 86 6.40 -0.46 -3.34
N TYR A 87 6.66 -0.18 -2.06
CA TYR A 87 5.94 0.85 -1.31
C TYR A 87 6.28 2.25 -1.81
N TYR A 88 7.56 2.58 -2.02
CA TYR A 88 7.95 3.88 -2.53
C TYR A 88 7.42 4.12 -3.94
N ASP A 89 7.55 3.16 -4.85
CA ASP A 89 7.06 3.30 -6.23
C ASP A 89 5.53 3.52 -6.25
N ARG A 90 4.77 2.76 -5.44
CA ARG A 90 3.31 2.97 -5.28
C ARG A 90 2.94 4.24 -4.50
N ALA A 91 3.79 4.72 -3.61
CA ALA A 91 3.52 5.94 -2.86
C ALA A 91 3.84 7.19 -3.68
N SER A 92 4.76 7.09 -4.64
CA SER A 92 5.11 8.18 -5.57
C SER A 92 4.13 8.35 -6.73
N GLU A 93 3.32 7.32 -7.01
CA GLU A 93 2.39 7.31 -8.14
C GLU A 93 0.96 7.03 -7.67
N GLY A 94 0.03 7.89 -8.05
CA GLY A 94 -1.38 7.67 -7.74
C GLY A 94 -2.23 8.92 -7.88
N PHE A 95 -3.54 8.78 -7.72
CA PHE A 95 -4.50 9.87 -7.94
C PHE A 95 -4.23 11.14 -7.13
N ALA A 96 -3.55 11.05 -5.98
CA ALA A 96 -3.20 12.22 -5.17
C ALA A 96 -1.85 12.86 -5.54
N ALA A 97 -0.90 12.08 -6.06
CA ALA A 97 0.43 12.56 -6.46
C ALA A 97 0.51 12.93 -7.95
N GLY A 98 -0.44 12.47 -8.75
CA GLY A 98 -0.44 12.54 -10.21
C GLY A 98 0.31 11.37 -10.85
N PHE A 99 0.06 11.18 -12.14
CA PHE A 99 0.77 10.22 -12.99
C PHE A 99 1.89 10.90 -13.79
N PRO A 100 2.88 10.14 -14.30
CA PRO A 100 3.93 10.68 -15.16
C PRO A 100 3.40 11.41 -16.40
N THR A 101 2.24 10.99 -16.91
CA THR A 101 1.54 11.56 -18.08
C THR A 101 0.77 12.84 -17.78
N GLU A 102 0.62 13.23 -16.51
CA GLU A 102 -0.05 14.47 -16.13
C GLU A 102 0.84 15.68 -16.44
N LEU A 103 0.21 16.78 -16.85
CA LEU A 103 0.88 18.07 -17.00
C LEU A 103 1.52 18.48 -15.68
N ARG A 104 2.85 18.62 -15.63
CA ARG A 104 3.57 18.88 -14.37
C ARG A 104 3.07 20.12 -13.65
N ALA A 105 2.75 21.19 -14.39
CA ALA A 105 2.21 22.43 -13.84
C ALA A 105 0.89 22.21 -13.07
N ALA A 106 0.05 21.27 -13.52
CA ALA A 106 -1.25 20.98 -12.93
C ALA A 106 -1.17 20.07 -11.69
N ARG A 107 -0.04 19.40 -11.43
CA ARG A 107 0.09 18.44 -10.31
C ARG A 107 -0.20 19.05 -8.95
N SER A 108 0.16 20.31 -8.75
CA SER A 108 -0.11 21.02 -7.50
C SER A 108 -1.61 21.26 -7.23
N ALA A 109 -2.44 21.20 -8.28
CA ALA A 109 -3.89 21.35 -8.18
C ALA A 109 -4.61 20.00 -7.99
N ILE A 110 -3.90 18.87 -8.05
CA ILE A 110 -4.49 17.55 -7.87
C ILE A 110 -4.95 17.38 -6.43
N SER A 111 -6.22 17.04 -6.26
CA SER A 111 -6.84 16.72 -4.97
C SER A 111 -7.80 15.57 -5.13
N THR A 112 -7.79 14.65 -4.18
CA THR A 112 -8.68 13.50 -4.15
C THR A 112 -9.78 13.71 -3.10
N SER A 113 -11.03 13.50 -3.49
CA SER A 113 -12.17 13.46 -2.56
C SER A 113 -12.88 12.12 -2.65
N ILE A 114 -13.35 11.60 -1.51
CA ILE A 114 -14.21 10.41 -1.49
C ILE A 114 -15.63 10.89 -1.81
N GLN A 115 -16.22 10.34 -2.87
CA GLN A 115 -17.59 10.62 -3.29
C GLN A 115 -18.41 9.33 -3.25
N GLN A 116 -19.63 9.41 -2.73
CA GLN A 116 -20.57 8.30 -2.77
C GLN A 116 -21.37 8.38 -4.06
N PHE A 117 -21.31 7.31 -4.87
CA PHE A 117 -22.19 7.16 -6.02
C PHE A 117 -23.60 6.78 -5.55
N THR A 118 -24.60 7.51 -6.03
CA THR A 118 -26.00 7.35 -5.60
C THR A 118 -26.86 6.60 -6.62
N GLY A 119 -26.38 6.40 -7.83
CA GLY A 119 -27.04 5.58 -8.85
C GLY A 119 -26.95 4.09 -8.54
N SER A 120 -28.03 3.36 -8.79
CA SER A 120 -28.11 1.90 -8.65
C SER A 120 -28.90 1.31 -9.82
N LEU A 121 -28.89 -0.02 -9.97
CA LEU A 121 -29.85 -0.71 -10.83
C LEU A 121 -31.17 -0.89 -10.07
N ASP A 122 -32.30 -0.60 -10.71
CA ASP A 122 -33.59 -1.10 -10.22
C ASP A 122 -33.79 -2.52 -10.76
N PHE A 123 -33.54 -3.51 -9.90
CA PHE A 123 -33.69 -4.92 -10.26
C PHE A 123 -35.16 -5.32 -10.50
N ASN A 124 -36.13 -4.54 -10.00
CA ASN A 124 -37.56 -4.82 -10.18
C ASN A 124 -38.15 -4.08 -11.38
N GLY A 125 -37.61 -2.92 -11.73
CA GLY A 125 -38.12 -2.04 -12.78
C GLY A 125 -37.56 -2.29 -14.18
N HIS A 126 -36.52 -3.11 -14.33
CA HIS A 126 -35.73 -3.26 -15.57
C HIS A 126 -35.16 -1.92 -16.11
N HIS A 127 -35.01 -0.92 -15.24
CA HIS A 127 -34.43 0.39 -15.56
C HIS A 127 -33.35 0.78 -14.54
N GLY A 128 -32.53 1.76 -14.89
CA GLY A 128 -31.60 2.35 -13.93
C GLY A 128 -32.36 3.09 -12.84
N PHE A 129 -31.95 2.92 -11.58
CA PHE A 129 -32.45 3.70 -10.44
C PHE A 129 -31.54 4.91 -10.22
N VAL A 130 -32.11 6.09 -10.30
CA VAL A 130 -31.47 7.33 -9.87
C VAL A 130 -32.36 7.97 -8.82
N PRO A 131 -31.84 8.31 -7.62
CA PRO A 131 -32.64 8.95 -6.59
C PRO A 131 -33.31 10.24 -7.11
N PRO A 132 -34.56 10.55 -6.72
CA PRO A 132 -35.29 11.72 -7.19
C PRO A 132 -34.59 13.06 -6.95
N ASP A 133 -33.74 13.14 -5.91
CA ASP A 133 -32.99 14.35 -5.55
C ASP A 133 -31.53 14.30 -6.07
N SER A 134 -31.20 13.36 -6.95
CA SER A 134 -29.83 13.20 -7.44
C SER A 134 -29.46 14.33 -8.40
N PRO A 135 -28.28 14.97 -8.21
CA PRO A 135 -27.78 15.97 -9.16
C PRO A 135 -27.54 15.38 -10.56
N SER A 136 -27.38 14.05 -10.68
CA SER A 136 -27.23 13.37 -11.98
C SER A 136 -28.44 13.53 -12.90
N LEU A 137 -29.64 13.80 -12.34
CA LEU A 137 -30.85 14.01 -13.14
C LEU A 137 -30.73 15.23 -14.07
N ALA A 138 -29.89 16.23 -13.74
CA ALA A 138 -29.64 17.38 -14.59
C ALA A 138 -28.96 17.03 -15.92
N TYR A 139 -28.34 15.84 -16.02
CA TYR A 139 -27.58 15.40 -17.19
C TYR A 139 -28.25 14.25 -17.95
N MET A 140 -29.46 13.85 -17.54
CA MET A 140 -30.20 12.74 -18.13
C MET A 140 -31.39 13.23 -18.95
N GLY A 141 -31.64 12.62 -20.11
CA GLY A 141 -32.76 12.97 -20.98
C GLY A 141 -32.38 13.83 -22.18
N SER A 142 -33.35 14.56 -22.70
CA SER A 142 -33.22 15.54 -23.77
C SER A 142 -33.90 16.86 -23.41
N GLY A 143 -33.44 17.95 -24.01
CA GLY A 143 -34.04 19.28 -23.90
C GLY A 143 -33.08 20.37 -23.43
N PRO A 144 -33.49 21.66 -23.54
CA PRO A 144 -32.57 22.79 -23.44
C PRO A 144 -31.86 22.92 -22.10
N SER A 145 -32.51 22.55 -20.98
CA SER A 145 -31.89 22.62 -19.65
C SER A 145 -30.81 21.56 -19.46
N ILE A 146 -30.99 20.39 -20.06
CA ILE A 146 -30.00 19.29 -20.02
C ILE A 146 -28.83 19.61 -20.93
N ASP A 147 -29.11 20.16 -22.11
CA ASP A 147 -28.07 20.61 -23.05
C ASP A 147 -27.20 21.69 -22.42
N ALA A 148 -27.80 22.70 -21.77
CA ALA A 148 -27.05 23.72 -21.04
C ALA A 148 -26.20 23.15 -19.89
N ALA A 149 -26.69 22.11 -19.19
CA ALA A 149 -25.92 21.45 -18.15
C ALA A 149 -24.70 20.72 -18.74
N TRP A 150 -24.86 20.00 -19.85
CA TRP A 150 -23.77 19.34 -20.56
C TRP A 150 -22.76 20.33 -21.15
N ASP A 151 -23.23 21.43 -21.73
CA ASP A 151 -22.38 22.49 -22.25
C ASP A 151 -21.55 23.11 -21.14
N THR A 152 -22.15 23.40 -19.99
CA THR A 152 -21.43 23.91 -18.82
C THR A 152 -20.39 22.91 -18.31
N LEU A 153 -20.73 21.61 -18.27
CA LEU A 153 -19.85 20.56 -17.77
C LEU A 153 -18.65 20.29 -18.70
N THR A 154 -18.84 20.46 -20.01
CA THR A 154 -17.84 20.15 -21.04
C THR A 154 -17.24 21.38 -21.71
N ALA A 155 -17.58 22.57 -21.22
CA ALA A 155 -17.01 23.85 -21.65
C ALA A 155 -15.49 23.87 -21.45
N ASP A 156 -14.82 24.66 -22.28
CA ASP A 156 -13.38 24.94 -22.16
C ASP A 156 -12.50 23.67 -22.09
N ARG A 157 -12.94 22.60 -22.77
CA ARG A 157 -12.25 21.30 -22.78
C ARG A 157 -10.84 21.33 -23.35
N TYR A 158 -10.51 22.40 -24.07
CA TYR A 158 -9.21 22.62 -24.68
C TYR A 158 -8.61 23.94 -24.22
N PHE A 159 -7.32 23.92 -23.93
CA PHE A 159 -6.53 25.09 -23.57
C PHE A 159 -5.18 25.03 -24.27
N LEU A 160 -4.52 26.19 -24.38
CA LEU A 160 -3.23 26.30 -25.03
C LEU A 160 -2.10 26.13 -24.02
N LEU A 161 -1.10 25.34 -24.38
CA LEU A 161 0.15 25.21 -23.66
C LEU A 161 1.16 26.25 -24.17
N THR A 162 2.00 26.73 -23.27
CA THR A 162 3.23 27.43 -23.63
C THR A 162 4.23 26.48 -24.30
N ASP A 163 5.23 27.01 -25.00
CA ASP A 163 6.27 26.19 -25.63
C ASP A 163 6.99 25.28 -24.62
N ASP A 164 7.24 25.77 -23.39
CA ASP A 164 7.93 25.01 -22.35
C ASP A 164 7.04 23.91 -21.77
N GLU A 165 5.75 24.19 -21.54
CA GLU A 165 4.78 23.18 -21.14
C GLU A 165 4.59 22.11 -22.22
N ALA A 166 4.59 22.49 -23.49
CA ALA A 166 4.48 21.56 -24.61
C ALA A 166 5.73 20.67 -24.75
N ARG A 167 6.94 21.23 -24.61
CA ARG A 167 8.19 20.43 -24.57
C ARG A 167 8.19 19.43 -23.43
N GLU A 168 7.68 19.85 -22.27
CA GLU A 168 7.58 18.97 -21.13
C GLU A 168 6.52 17.87 -21.30
N ALA A 169 5.34 18.21 -21.82
CA ALA A 169 4.24 17.27 -21.98
C ALA A 169 4.45 16.28 -23.14
N TYR A 170 5.00 16.76 -24.27
CA TYR A 170 5.11 15.99 -25.51
C TYR A 170 6.53 15.49 -25.83
N GLY A 171 7.53 15.96 -25.09
CA GLY A 171 8.92 15.57 -25.25
C GLY A 171 9.70 16.44 -26.23
N ALA A 172 10.75 15.85 -26.83
CA ALA A 172 11.80 16.60 -27.51
C ALA A 172 11.35 17.34 -28.79
N ASP A 173 10.29 16.87 -29.44
CA ASP A 173 9.74 17.49 -30.64
C ASP A 173 8.25 17.81 -30.46
N PRO A 174 7.90 18.91 -29.78
CA PRO A 174 6.52 19.32 -29.61
C PRO A 174 5.91 19.86 -30.91
N ALA A 175 6.72 20.28 -31.89
CA ALA A 175 6.26 20.99 -33.09
C ALA A 175 5.29 20.14 -33.93
N GLN A 176 5.42 18.82 -33.89
CA GLN A 176 4.47 17.89 -34.52
C GLN A 176 3.03 17.98 -33.96
N TYR A 177 2.88 18.52 -32.74
CA TYR A 177 1.60 18.71 -32.05
C TYR A 177 1.07 20.15 -32.15
N TRP A 178 1.70 21.01 -32.96
CA TRP A 178 1.22 22.36 -33.18
C TRP A 178 -0.10 22.35 -33.96
N ASN A 179 -1.15 22.94 -33.38
CA ASN A 179 -2.44 23.05 -34.04
C ASN A 179 -2.56 24.42 -34.75
N VAL A 180 -2.56 24.39 -36.08
CA VAL A 180 -2.65 25.60 -36.92
C VAL A 180 -4.00 26.31 -36.74
N HIS A 181 -5.08 25.58 -36.50
CA HIS A 181 -6.43 26.16 -36.34
C HIS A 181 -6.57 26.90 -35.01
N HIS A 182 -5.92 26.43 -33.96
CA HIS A 182 -5.96 27.06 -32.62
C HIS A 182 -4.77 27.98 -32.35
N GLY A 183 -3.77 28.03 -33.25
CA GLY A 183 -2.61 28.91 -33.14
C GLY A 183 -1.66 28.55 -31.99
N GLY A 184 -1.61 27.27 -31.59
CA GLY A 184 -0.81 26.83 -30.46
C GLY A 184 -0.82 25.33 -30.22
N TYR A 185 -0.16 24.91 -29.15
CA TYR A 185 -0.19 23.54 -28.65
C TYR A 185 -1.47 23.32 -27.85
N VAL A 186 -2.37 22.48 -28.36
CA VAL A 186 -3.67 22.25 -27.73
C VAL A 186 -3.58 21.07 -26.78
N ALA A 187 -3.92 21.28 -25.52
CA ALA A 187 -4.12 20.25 -24.52
C ALA A 187 -5.56 20.26 -24.00
N GLY A 188 -5.97 19.17 -23.39
CA GLY A 188 -7.29 19.05 -22.78
C GLY A 188 -7.28 17.96 -21.72
N LEU A 189 -8.25 18.02 -20.81
CA LEU A 189 -8.47 16.96 -19.83
C LEU A 189 -9.19 15.79 -20.52
N ASP A 190 -8.62 14.60 -20.45
CA ASP A 190 -9.19 13.39 -21.10
C ASP A 190 -10.62 13.08 -20.61
N VAL A 191 -10.90 13.37 -19.34
CA VAL A 191 -12.25 13.22 -18.77
C VAL A 191 -13.27 14.11 -19.49
N LEU A 192 -12.90 15.34 -19.89
CA LEU A 192 -13.81 16.23 -20.62
C LEU A 192 -14.05 15.74 -22.05
N HIS A 193 -13.05 15.14 -22.69
CA HIS A 193 -13.24 14.46 -23.98
C HIS A 193 -14.20 13.27 -23.83
N SER A 194 -13.99 12.44 -22.81
CA SER A 194 -14.86 11.31 -22.51
C SER A 194 -16.30 11.76 -22.26
N LEU A 195 -16.50 12.82 -21.48
CA LEU A 195 -17.83 13.40 -21.22
C LEU A 195 -18.48 13.96 -22.49
N HIS A 196 -17.72 14.62 -23.35
CA HIS A 196 -18.22 15.09 -24.66
C HIS A 196 -18.75 13.93 -25.51
N CYS A 197 -18.02 12.82 -25.60
CA CYS A 197 -18.47 11.63 -26.30
C CYS A 197 -19.71 10.99 -25.66
N VAL A 198 -19.78 10.95 -24.32
CA VAL A 198 -20.98 10.47 -23.60
C VAL A 198 -22.19 11.37 -23.89
N ASN A 199 -22.01 12.68 -24.00
CA ASN A 199 -23.08 13.59 -24.39
C ASN A 199 -23.60 13.31 -25.81
N HIS A 200 -22.69 13.08 -26.77
CA HIS A 200 -23.08 12.67 -28.13
C HIS A 200 -23.85 11.35 -28.13
N LEU A 201 -23.43 10.37 -27.32
CA LEU A 201 -24.17 9.13 -27.14
C LEU A 201 -25.56 9.38 -26.56
N ARG A 202 -25.69 10.21 -25.51
CA ARG A 202 -27.00 10.63 -24.97
C ARG A 202 -27.88 11.23 -26.06
N MET A 203 -27.38 12.17 -26.85
CA MET A 203 -28.15 12.82 -27.92
C MET A 203 -28.61 11.82 -28.98
N SER A 204 -27.77 10.83 -29.33
CA SER A 204 -28.12 9.77 -30.29
C SER A 204 -29.33 8.91 -29.87
N LEU A 205 -29.63 8.84 -28.56
CA LEU A 205 -30.81 8.14 -28.03
C LEU A 205 -32.13 8.92 -28.25
N TYR A 206 -32.08 10.18 -28.71
CA TYR A 206 -33.25 11.03 -28.96
C TYR A 206 -33.24 11.59 -30.40
N PRO A 207 -33.35 10.74 -31.43
CA PRO A 207 -33.26 11.17 -32.83
C PRO A 207 -34.36 12.15 -33.24
N ASP A 208 -35.52 12.12 -32.56
CA ASP A 208 -36.62 13.07 -32.79
C ASP A 208 -36.29 14.50 -32.32
N VAL A 209 -35.37 14.62 -31.36
CA VAL A 209 -34.93 15.92 -30.78
C VAL A 209 -33.61 16.37 -31.38
N TYR A 210 -32.70 15.42 -31.64
CA TYR A 210 -31.37 15.65 -32.21
C TYR A 210 -31.23 14.87 -33.52
N PRO A 211 -31.59 15.47 -34.66
CA PRO A 211 -31.44 14.82 -35.97
C PRO A 211 -29.98 14.42 -36.22
N GLN A 212 -29.77 13.17 -36.63
CA GLN A 212 -28.45 12.65 -36.99
C GLN A 212 -28.26 12.77 -38.51
N ASP A 213 -27.11 13.28 -38.95
CA ASP A 213 -26.66 13.10 -40.33
C ASP A 213 -26.04 11.68 -40.45
N PRO A 214 -26.39 10.90 -41.50
CA PRO A 214 -25.75 9.62 -41.79
C PRO A 214 -24.23 9.65 -41.92
N VAL A 215 -23.62 10.80 -42.22
CA VAL A 215 -22.18 10.96 -42.44
C VAL A 215 -21.46 11.47 -41.18
N ASP A 216 -22.04 12.43 -40.46
CA ASP A 216 -21.34 13.19 -39.42
C ASP A 216 -21.92 13.02 -38.00
N GLY A 217 -23.01 12.26 -37.81
CA GLY A 217 -23.68 12.10 -36.51
C GLY A 217 -24.56 13.30 -36.15
N VAL A 218 -24.72 13.62 -34.85
CA VAL A 218 -25.54 14.78 -34.40
C VAL A 218 -24.99 16.04 -35.08
N MET A 219 -25.80 16.71 -35.91
CA MET A 219 -25.41 18.00 -36.49
C MET A 219 -25.47 19.07 -35.38
N GLN A 220 -24.32 19.60 -34.97
CA GLN A 220 -24.19 20.75 -34.07
C GLN A 220 -24.01 22.05 -34.87
#